data_AF-A0A3R7TS59-F1
#
_entry.id   AF-A0A3R7TS59-F1
#
_cell.length_a   1.000
_cell.length_b   1.000
_cell.length_c   1.000
_cell.angle_alpha   90.00
_cell.angle_beta   90.00
_cell.angle_gamma   90.00
#
_symmetry.space_group_name_H-M   'P 1'
#
loop_
_entity.id
_entity.type
_entity.pdbx_description
1 polymer ?
#
loop_
_entity_poly.entity_id
_entity_poly.type
_entity_poly.pdbx_seq_one_letter_code
_entity_poly.pdbx_strand_id
1 'polypeptide(L)'
;MNLSTRGFVDAGETVTVGFTVIGASQQLLIRAVGPKLADLGVSSPMADPQFTIFRTDYTQSPPAQIEVGVADDWVEENVAQLSATMAHVGAFPLEVTEFQGTSYDTVDTTSSAVTGSLGEGVYTIQVSSHDGGAGEVLIEVYTVD
;
A
#
# COMPACT_ATOMS: atom_id res chain seq x y z
N MET A 1 -10.68 9.90 5.80
CA MET A 1 -11.10 9.67 4.39
C MET A 1 -10.04 8.79 3.79
N ASN A 2 -10.43 7.78 3.01
CA ASN A 2 -9.50 6.80 2.45
C ASN A 2 -9.47 6.93 0.93
N LEU A 3 -8.33 6.62 0.33
CA LEU A 3 -8.12 6.60 -1.12
C LEU A 3 -7.78 5.17 -1.54
N SER A 4 -8.32 4.75 -2.68
CA SER A 4 -8.04 3.44 -3.26
C SER A 4 -7.99 3.55 -4.79
N THR A 5 -7.04 2.86 -5.41
CA THR A 5 -6.98 2.70 -6.86
C THR A 5 -6.49 1.30 -7.20
N ARG A 6 -7.06 0.69 -8.25
CA ARG A 6 -6.65 -0.63 -8.76
C ARG A 6 -6.22 -0.49 -10.20
N GLY A 7 -5.09 -1.10 -10.56
CA GLY A 7 -4.58 -1.08 -11.93
C GLY A 7 -3.74 -2.29 -12.23
N PHE A 8 -3.68 -2.65 -13.51
CA PHE A 8 -2.72 -3.62 -14.03
C PHE A 8 -1.37 -2.92 -14.26
N VAL A 9 -0.28 -3.56 -13.86
CA VAL A 9 1.09 -3.09 -14.06
C VAL A 9 1.84 -4.16 -14.84
N ASP A 10 2.44 -3.78 -15.97
CA ASP A 10 3.26 -4.68 -16.78
C ASP A 10 4.63 -4.94 -16.12
N ALA A 11 5.28 -6.02 -16.54
CA ALA A 11 6.59 -6.41 -16.03
C ALA A 11 7.63 -5.31 -16.28
N GLY A 12 8.32 -4.89 -15.20
CA GLY A 12 9.30 -3.79 -15.25
C GLY A 12 8.68 -2.39 -15.31
N GLU A 13 7.34 -2.27 -15.26
CA GLU A 13 6.67 -0.98 -15.13
C GLU A 13 6.40 -0.60 -13.67
N THR A 14 5.95 0.63 -13.47
CA THR A 14 5.64 1.19 -12.16
C THR A 14 4.38 2.04 -12.28
N VAL A 15 3.47 1.91 -11.32
CA VAL A 15 2.32 2.81 -11.17
C VAL A 15 2.59 3.83 -10.07
N THR A 16 2.22 5.09 -10.30
CA THR A 16 2.41 6.18 -9.34
C THR A 16 1.07 6.73 -8.87
N VAL A 17 0.87 6.81 -7.56
CA VAL A 17 -0.32 7.40 -6.93
C VAL A 17 0.11 8.60 -6.09
N GLY A 18 -0.47 9.77 -6.36
CA GLY A 18 -0.19 11.00 -5.61
C GLY A 18 -1.25 11.30 -4.55
N PHE A 19 -0.83 11.85 -3.42
CA PHE A 19 -1.72 12.39 -2.40
C PHE A 19 -1.08 13.56 -1.65
N THR A 20 -1.85 14.27 -0.84
CA THR A 20 -1.38 15.40 -0.03
C THR A 20 -1.89 15.27 1.39
N VAL A 21 -1.01 15.46 2.35
CA VAL A 21 -1.36 15.63 3.77
C VAL A 21 -1.43 17.13 4.03
N ILE A 22 -2.55 17.61 4.55
CA ILE A 22 -2.80 19.03 4.81
C ILE A 22 -2.92 19.24 6.32
N GLY A 23 -2.23 20.26 6.86
CA GLY A 23 -2.30 20.63 8.27
C GLY A 23 -1.41 19.76 9.18
N ALA A 24 -1.98 19.22 10.25
CA ALA A 24 -1.19 18.44 11.21
C ALA A 24 -0.72 17.09 10.63
N SER A 25 0.32 16.52 11.25
CA SER A 25 0.79 15.17 10.93
C SER A 25 -0.36 14.17 11.05
N GLN A 26 -0.49 13.27 10.08
CA GLN A 26 -1.53 12.25 10.04
C GLN A 26 -0.92 10.87 10.18
N GLN A 27 -1.49 10.03 11.04
CA GLN A 27 -1.18 8.61 11.07
C GLN A 27 -1.91 7.94 9.89
N LEU A 28 -1.16 7.21 9.07
CA LEU A 28 -1.67 6.57 7.86
C LEU A 28 -1.33 5.08 7.84
N LEU A 29 -2.18 4.29 7.18
CA LEU A 29 -1.86 2.96 6.69
C LEU A 29 -1.81 3.03 5.16
N ILE A 30 -0.70 2.60 4.56
CA ILE A 30 -0.49 2.55 3.12
C ILE A 30 -0.26 1.10 2.72
N ARG A 31 -0.92 0.64 1.65
CA ARG A 31 -0.84 -0.74 1.17
C ARG A 31 -0.73 -0.82 -0.34
N ALA A 32 -0.01 -1.83 -0.82
CA ALA A 32 -0.09 -2.36 -2.17
C ALA A 32 -0.45 -3.85 -2.07
N VAL A 33 -1.67 -4.20 -2.46
CA VAL A 33 -2.23 -5.53 -2.27
C VAL A 33 -2.29 -6.28 -3.59
N GLY A 34 -1.69 -7.46 -3.59
CA GLY A 34 -1.58 -8.36 -4.73
C GLY A 34 -2.33 -9.67 -4.47
N PRO A 35 -1.68 -10.72 -3.92
CA PRO A 35 -2.25 -12.06 -3.83
C PRO A 35 -3.66 -12.11 -3.22
N LYS A 36 -3.92 -11.36 -2.14
CA LYS A 36 -5.24 -11.33 -1.47
C LYS A 36 -6.40 -10.91 -2.39
N LEU A 37 -6.14 -10.23 -3.51
CA LEU A 37 -7.18 -9.85 -4.47
C LEU A 37 -7.82 -11.07 -5.18
N ALA A 38 -7.17 -12.24 -5.17
CA ALA A 38 -7.77 -13.48 -5.67
C ALA A 38 -9.08 -13.83 -4.94
N ASP A 39 -9.12 -13.60 -3.61
CA ASP A 39 -10.32 -13.83 -2.78
C ASP A 39 -11.47 -12.85 -3.15
N LEU A 40 -11.13 -11.75 -3.83
CA LEU A 40 -12.07 -10.75 -4.35
C LEU A 40 -12.42 -10.95 -5.83
N GLY A 41 -12.01 -12.08 -6.43
CA GLY A 41 -12.32 -12.44 -7.81
C GLY A 41 -11.44 -11.77 -8.87
N VAL A 42 -10.30 -11.19 -8.48
CA VAL A 42 -9.30 -10.69 -9.44
C VAL A 42 -8.55 -11.88 -10.03
N SER A 43 -8.54 -12.01 -11.36
CA SER A 43 -8.02 -13.19 -12.05
C SER A 43 -6.49 -13.22 -12.19
N SER A 44 -5.84 -12.06 -12.15
CA SER A 44 -4.39 -11.93 -12.34
C SER A 44 -3.79 -10.95 -11.34
N PRO A 45 -3.90 -11.20 -10.02
CA PRO A 45 -3.26 -10.36 -9.02
C PRO A 45 -1.74 -10.34 -9.22
N MET A 46 -1.11 -9.20 -8.97
CA MET A 46 0.34 -9.10 -8.87
C MET A 46 0.83 -10.01 -7.74
N ALA A 47 1.82 -10.85 -8.03
CA ALA A 47 2.27 -11.86 -7.07
C ALA A 47 3.06 -11.23 -5.91
N ASP A 48 3.81 -10.16 -6.18
CA ASP A 48 4.80 -9.63 -5.24
C ASP A 48 4.92 -8.10 -5.34
N PRO A 49 3.87 -7.34 -4.94
CA PRO A 49 3.89 -5.89 -5.01
C PRO A 49 4.74 -5.26 -3.90
N GLN A 50 5.69 -4.43 -4.28
CA GLN A 50 6.48 -3.56 -3.39
C GLN A 50 6.21 -2.08 -3.67
N PHE A 51 6.53 -1.19 -2.74
CA PHE A 51 6.44 0.25 -3.00
C PHE A 51 7.45 1.12 -2.26
N THR A 52 7.68 2.29 -2.85
CA THR A 52 8.44 3.41 -2.26
C THR A 52 7.55 4.63 -2.12
N ILE A 53 7.63 5.32 -0.99
CA ILE A 53 6.96 6.59 -0.71
C ILE A 53 7.96 7.72 -0.91
N PHE A 54 7.63 8.68 -1.74
CA PHE A 54 8.38 9.91 -1.92
C PHE A 54 7.62 11.11 -1.39
N ARG A 55 8.36 12.07 -0.82
CA ARG A 55 7.88 13.42 -0.51
C ARG A 55 8.53 14.41 -1.46
N THR A 56 7.74 15.34 -1.99
CA THR A 56 8.28 16.46 -2.78
C THR A 56 8.88 17.52 -1.86
N ASP A 57 10.16 17.83 -2.06
CA ASP A 57 10.89 18.93 -1.42
C ASP A 57 10.90 20.16 -2.34
N TYR A 58 10.07 21.15 -2.00
CA TYR A 58 9.96 22.42 -2.73
C TYR A 58 11.03 23.45 -2.35
N THR A 59 11.94 23.15 -1.41
CA THR A 59 13.05 24.05 -1.06
C THR A 59 14.19 24.00 -2.08
N GLN A 60 14.20 22.97 -2.93
CA GLN A 60 15.15 22.77 -4.02
C GLN A 60 14.59 23.28 -5.35
N SER A 61 15.49 23.64 -6.28
CA SER A 61 15.14 24.08 -7.64
C SER A 61 15.95 23.28 -8.67
N PRO A 62 15.33 22.34 -9.43
CA PRO A 62 13.90 21.98 -9.38
C PRO A 62 13.53 21.25 -8.06
N PRO A 63 12.22 21.14 -7.73
CA PRO A 63 11.78 20.33 -6.60
C PRO A 63 12.31 18.91 -6.68
N ALA A 64 12.79 18.37 -5.56
CA ALA A 64 13.35 17.03 -5.49
C ALA A 64 12.33 16.04 -4.91
N GLN A 65 12.42 14.76 -5.30
CA GLN A 65 11.70 13.67 -4.65
C GLN A 65 12.62 13.07 -3.58
N ILE A 66 12.18 13.06 -2.33
CA ILE A 66 12.90 12.49 -1.21
C ILE A 66 12.21 11.20 -0.81
N GLU A 67 12.93 10.08 -0.80
CA GLU A 67 12.42 8.82 -0.26
C GLU A 67 12.17 8.97 1.24
N VAL A 68 10.97 8.59 1.68
CA VAL A 68 10.55 8.69 3.09
C VAL A 68 10.00 7.38 3.65
N GLY A 69 9.95 6.33 2.83
CA GLY A 69 9.54 5.00 3.26
C GLY A 69 9.57 4.00 2.12
N VAL A 70 9.78 2.74 2.46
CA VAL A 70 9.67 1.58 1.58
C VAL A 70 8.83 0.53 2.28
N ALA A 71 8.19 -0.32 1.50
CA ALA A 71 7.56 -1.54 2.00
C ALA A 71 7.66 -2.63 0.94
N ASP A 72 8.03 -3.80 1.42
CA ASP A 72 8.12 -5.06 0.71
C ASP A 72 7.72 -6.11 1.75
N ASP A 73 6.81 -7.02 1.43
CA ASP A 73 6.27 -8.04 2.34
C ASP A 73 5.78 -7.54 3.73
N TRP A 74 4.46 -7.41 3.89
CA TRP A 74 3.84 -6.95 5.16
C TRP A 74 4.13 -7.85 6.37
N VAL A 75 4.66 -9.06 6.15
CA VAL A 75 4.95 -10.06 7.18
C VAL A 75 6.34 -9.92 7.80
N GLU A 76 7.20 -9.03 7.30
CA GLU A 76 8.57 -8.89 7.81
C GLU A 76 8.64 -8.19 9.17
N GLU A 77 7.88 -7.11 9.35
CA GLU A 77 7.95 -6.27 10.55
C GLU A 77 6.58 -5.81 11.05
N ASN A 78 6.45 -5.68 12.38
CA ASN A 78 5.26 -5.08 13.02
C ASN A 78 3.90 -5.70 12.62
N VAL A 79 3.89 -6.96 12.20
CA VAL A 79 2.71 -7.71 11.70
C VAL A 79 1.48 -7.56 12.58
N ALA A 80 1.63 -7.67 13.90
CA ALA A 80 0.52 -7.52 14.84
C ALA A 80 -0.05 -6.08 14.85
N GLN A 81 0.81 -5.06 14.74
CA GLN A 81 0.39 -3.67 14.66
C GLN A 81 -0.29 -3.37 13.32
N LEU A 82 0.25 -3.88 12.22
CA LEU A 82 -0.34 -3.75 10.89
C LEU A 82 -1.73 -4.38 10.84
N SER A 83 -1.87 -5.60 11.35
CA SER A 83 -3.16 -6.32 11.41
C SER A 83 -4.19 -5.57 12.27
N ALA A 84 -3.78 -5.07 13.44
CA ALA A 84 -4.63 -4.24 14.29
C ALA A 84 -5.04 -2.94 13.59
N THR A 85 -4.12 -2.30 12.87
CA THR A 85 -4.39 -1.06 12.12
C THR A 85 -5.36 -1.33 10.98
N MET A 86 -5.19 -2.43 10.23
CA MET A 86 -6.11 -2.81 9.15
C MET A 86 -7.53 -3.00 9.69
N ALA A 87 -7.68 -3.74 10.79
CA ALA A 87 -8.97 -3.93 11.44
C ALA A 87 -9.59 -2.61 11.90
N HIS A 88 -8.77 -1.72 12.48
CA HIS A 88 -9.22 -0.40 12.96
C HIS A 88 -9.76 0.49 11.84
N VAL A 89 -9.08 0.54 10.69
CA VAL A 89 -9.49 1.39 9.56
C VAL A 89 -10.49 0.74 8.60
N GLY A 90 -10.93 -0.49 8.90
CA GLY A 90 -11.85 -1.26 8.05
C GLY A 90 -11.23 -1.75 6.75
N ALA A 91 -9.90 -1.80 6.68
CA ALA A 91 -9.16 -2.45 5.61
C ALA A 91 -9.34 -3.98 5.72
N PHE A 92 -9.66 -4.65 4.61
CA PHE A 92 -9.72 -6.11 4.63
C PHE A 92 -8.36 -6.71 5.02
N PRO A 93 -8.34 -7.83 5.76
CA PRO A 93 -7.12 -8.42 6.30
C PRO A 93 -6.25 -9.07 5.22
N LEU A 94 -4.93 -9.03 5.41
CA LEU A 94 -3.98 -9.81 4.60
C LEU A 94 -3.77 -11.22 5.15
N GLU A 95 -4.14 -11.48 6.41
CA GLU A 95 -4.15 -12.82 7.02
C GLU A 95 -5.26 -13.71 6.42
N VAL A 96 -5.12 -15.02 6.62
CA VAL A 96 -6.22 -15.97 6.33
C VAL A 96 -7.26 -15.86 7.45
N THR A 97 -8.44 -15.36 7.12
CA THR A 97 -9.51 -15.13 8.10
C THR A 97 -10.86 -14.87 7.41
N GLU A 98 -11.93 -14.78 8.19
CA GLU A 98 -13.22 -14.26 7.73
C GLU A 98 -13.30 -12.76 8.02
N PHE A 99 -13.74 -11.98 7.03
CA PHE A 99 -13.97 -10.55 7.18
C PHE A 99 -15.31 -10.18 6.55
N GLN A 100 -16.19 -9.57 7.35
CA GLN A 100 -17.54 -9.16 6.95
C GLN A 100 -18.35 -10.27 6.25
N GLY A 101 -18.26 -11.52 6.75
CA GLY A 101 -18.98 -12.66 6.18
C GLY A 101 -18.38 -13.22 4.88
N THR A 102 -17.17 -12.79 4.51
CA THR A 102 -16.41 -13.28 3.35
C THR A 102 -15.14 -13.98 3.83
N SER A 103 -14.90 -15.20 3.35
CA SER A 103 -13.64 -15.90 3.59
C SER A 103 -12.52 -15.30 2.75
N TYR A 104 -11.40 -15.00 3.38
CA TYR A 104 -10.15 -14.63 2.74
C TYR A 104 -9.15 -15.78 2.94
N ASP A 105 -9.17 -16.75 2.04
CA ASP A 105 -8.45 -18.02 2.16
C ASP A 105 -7.06 -17.98 1.50
N THR A 106 -6.78 -17.00 0.64
CA THR A 106 -5.48 -16.87 -0.02
C THR A 106 -4.39 -16.58 1.02
N VAL A 107 -3.34 -17.39 1.05
CA VAL A 107 -2.14 -17.08 1.85
C VAL A 107 -1.40 -15.95 1.15
N ASP A 108 -1.32 -14.80 1.81
CA ASP A 108 -0.67 -13.61 1.29
C ASP A 108 0.46 -13.20 2.24
N THR A 109 1.69 -13.47 1.82
CA THR A 109 2.90 -13.03 2.51
C THR A 109 3.64 -11.92 1.79
N THR A 110 3.22 -11.58 0.56
CA THR A 110 3.97 -10.74 -0.38
C THR A 110 3.28 -9.43 -0.75
N SER A 111 2.04 -9.20 -0.32
CA SER A 111 1.49 -7.85 -0.32
C SER A 111 2.30 -6.93 0.58
N SER A 112 2.42 -5.65 0.21
CA SER A 112 3.15 -4.67 0.99
C SER A 112 2.23 -3.78 1.82
N ALA A 113 2.62 -3.49 3.06
CA ALA A 113 1.92 -2.55 3.92
C ALA A 113 2.85 -1.84 4.91
N VAL A 114 2.58 -0.55 5.17
CA VAL A 114 3.26 0.21 6.22
C VAL A 114 2.26 1.10 6.96
N THR A 115 2.47 1.29 8.26
CA THR A 115 1.77 2.29 9.06
C THR A 115 2.76 3.30 9.62
N GLY A 116 2.48 4.59 9.49
CA GLY A 116 3.39 5.65 9.90
C GLY A 116 2.75 7.03 9.95
N SER A 117 3.41 7.97 10.62
CA SER A 117 2.98 9.37 10.66
C SER A 117 3.65 10.16 9.55
N LEU A 118 2.86 10.78 8.68
CA LEU A 118 3.33 11.70 7.65
C LEU A 118 2.91 13.13 7.99
N GLY A 119 3.89 14.04 7.99
CA GLY A 119 3.65 15.48 8.15
C GLY A 119 2.97 16.09 6.92
N GLU A 120 2.65 17.39 7.01
CA GLU A 120 2.13 18.16 5.88
C GLU A 120 3.05 18.06 4.65
N GLY A 121 2.50 17.76 3.48
CA GLY A 121 3.30 17.64 2.27
C GLY A 121 2.59 16.97 1.10
N VAL A 122 3.25 17.02 -0.05
CA VAL A 122 2.85 16.33 -1.28
C VAL A 122 3.66 15.04 -1.39
N TYR A 123 2.97 13.92 -1.53
CA TYR A 123 3.55 12.60 -1.53
C TYR A 123 3.16 11.81 -2.78
N THR A 124 4.03 10.90 -3.20
CA THR A 124 3.73 9.88 -4.19
C THR A 124 4.10 8.51 -3.66
N ILE A 125 3.32 7.50 -4.05
CA ILE A 125 3.61 6.08 -3.84
C ILE A 125 3.92 5.50 -5.22
N GLN A 126 5.10 4.92 -5.37
CA GLN A 126 5.50 4.20 -6.57
C GLN A 126 5.46 2.71 -6.29
N VAL A 127 4.63 1.97 -7.02
CA VAL A 127 4.41 0.54 -6.84
C VAL A 127 4.93 -0.23 -8.05
N SER A 128 5.68 -1.29 -7.80
CA SER A 128 6.25 -2.21 -8.81
C SER A 128 6.19 -3.65 -8.31
N SER A 129 6.48 -4.62 -9.18
CA SER A 129 6.66 -6.02 -8.77
C SER A 129 8.10 -6.26 -8.29
N HIS A 130 8.30 -6.83 -7.11
CA HIS A 130 9.61 -7.22 -6.59
C HIS A 130 10.19 -8.40 -7.39
N ASP A 131 9.36 -9.39 -7.73
CA ASP A 131 9.71 -10.58 -8.51
C ASP A 131 9.89 -10.32 -10.03
N GLY A 132 9.67 -9.08 -10.49
CA GLY A 132 9.71 -8.70 -11.91
C GLY A 132 8.50 -9.16 -12.73
N GLY A 133 7.45 -9.68 -12.07
CA GLY A 133 6.19 -10.08 -12.68
C GLY A 133 5.30 -8.91 -13.11
N ALA A 134 4.11 -9.27 -13.60
CA ALA A 134 3.04 -8.35 -13.99
C ALA A 134 1.73 -8.76 -13.30
N GLY A 135 0.81 -7.84 -13.10
CA GLY A 135 -0.50 -8.15 -12.54
C GLY A 135 -1.30 -6.95 -12.05
N GLU A 136 -2.52 -7.22 -11.59
CA GLU A 136 -3.37 -6.24 -10.93
C GLU A 136 -2.93 -6.03 -9.48
N VAL A 137 -2.75 -4.77 -9.10
CA VAL A 137 -2.45 -4.34 -7.73
C VAL A 137 -3.48 -3.32 -7.26
N LEU A 138 -3.87 -3.42 -5.99
CA LEU A 138 -4.74 -2.46 -5.30
C LEU A 138 -3.89 -1.60 -4.36
N ILE A 139 -3.90 -0.29 -4.57
CA ILE A 139 -3.10 0.67 -3.80
C ILE A 139 -4.04 1.49 -2.95
N GLU A 140 -3.78 1.53 -1.65
CA GLU A 140 -4.67 2.15 -0.69
C GLU A 140 -3.94 3.01 0.31
N VAL A 141 -4.58 4.11 0.70
CA VAL A 141 -4.16 5.00 1.79
C VAL A 141 -5.34 5.22 2.71
N TYR A 142 -5.17 4.86 3.97
CA TYR A 142 -6.15 5.05 5.03
C TYR A 142 -5.66 6.07 6.03
N THR A 143 -6.55 6.96 6.47
CA THR A 143 -6.31 7.73 7.70
C THR A 143 -6.58 6.82 8.90
N VAL A 144 -5.67 6.83 9.88
CA VAL A 144 -5.81 6.12 11.15
C VAL A 144 -6.15 7.18 12.21
N ASP A 145 -7.40 7.24 12.64
CA ASP A 145 -7.94 8.20 13.62
C ASP A 145 -8.32 7.57 14.96
#